data_AF-A0A7W1HTL8-F1
#
_entry.id   AF-A0A7W1HTL8-F1
#
_cell.length_a   1.000
_cell.length_b   1.000
_cell.length_c   1.000
_cell.angle_alpha   90.00
_cell.angle_beta   90.00
_cell.angle_gamma   90.00
#
_symmetry.space_group_name_H-M   'P 1'
#
loop_
_entity.id
_entity.type
_entity.pdbx_description
1 polymer ?
#
loop_
_entity_poly.entity_id
_entity_poly.type
_entity_poly.pdbx_seq_one_letter_code
_entity_poly.pdbx_strand_id
1 'polypeptide(L)'
;MRGPIPIEGASKWRCPTGECRPGSTWIKADRLHPLVPRETKRWKSLYRGRASVEREFGRLKHEWALLPLRVRGVERVRLHAGLTILAKLACALVRA
;
A
#
# COMPACT_ATOMS: atom_id res chain seq x y z
N MET A 1 -27.61 24.31 -20.97
CA MET A 1 -26.81 23.92 -19.79
C MET A 1 -26.85 22.41 -19.66
N ARG A 2 -25.76 21.70 -20.00
CA ARG A 2 -25.68 20.24 -19.75
C ARG A 2 -25.05 20.06 -18.39
N GLY A 3 -25.79 19.48 -17.45
CA GLY A 3 -25.26 19.11 -16.13
C GLY A 3 -24.11 18.10 -16.26
N PRO A 4 -23.23 18.01 -15.25
CA PRO A 4 -22.09 17.10 -15.31
C PRO A 4 -22.56 15.64 -15.35
N ILE A 5 -21.99 14.89 -16.29
CA ILE A 5 -22.25 13.47 -16.51
C ILE A 5 -21.65 12.67 -15.33
N PRO A 6 -22.36 11.70 -14.73
CA PRO A 6 -21.79 10.90 -13.66
C PRO A 6 -20.81 9.89 -14.25
N ILE A 7 -19.53 9.99 -13.89
CA ILE A 7 -18.53 8.97 -14.18
C ILE A 7 -18.53 7.92 -13.06
N GLU A 8 -19.05 6.73 -13.35
CA GLU A 8 -18.87 5.56 -12.50
C GLU A 8 -17.37 5.18 -12.44
N GLY A 9 -16.84 5.00 -11.23
CA GLY A 9 -15.42 4.67 -11.00
C GLY A 9 -14.61 5.67 -10.17
N ALA A 10 -15.27 6.56 -9.43
CA ALA A 10 -14.55 7.54 -8.61
C ALA A 10 -13.79 6.88 -7.44
N SER A 11 -12.46 6.96 -7.48
CA SER A 11 -11.55 6.80 -6.34
C SER A 11 -11.76 8.00 -5.38
N LYS A 12 -12.86 7.97 -4.63
CA LYS A 12 -13.33 9.08 -3.79
C LYS A 12 -12.46 9.18 -2.53
N TRP A 13 -11.66 10.24 -2.39
CA TRP A 13 -11.16 10.64 -1.07
C TRP A 13 -12.04 11.77 -0.52
N ARG A 14 -12.74 11.52 0.59
CA ARG A 14 -13.32 12.56 1.43
C ARG A 14 -12.33 12.88 2.55
N CYS A 15 -12.10 14.16 2.80
CA CYS A 15 -11.41 14.64 4.00
C CYS A 15 -12.23 14.17 5.23
N PRO A 16 -11.73 13.21 6.04
CA PRO A 16 -12.55 12.62 7.11
C PRO A 16 -12.81 13.60 8.26
N THR A 17 -11.98 14.63 8.38
CA THR A 17 -11.87 15.46 9.59
C THR A 17 -12.40 16.88 9.40
N GLY A 18 -12.92 17.24 8.23
CA GLY A 18 -13.42 18.61 7.96
C GLY A 18 -12.35 19.72 7.95
N GLU A 19 -11.07 19.41 8.22
CA GLU A 19 -9.96 20.38 8.26
C GLU A 19 -9.55 20.92 6.87
N CYS A 20 -10.11 20.37 5.79
CA CYS A 20 -9.77 20.80 4.44
C CYS A 20 -10.50 22.12 4.13
N ARG A 21 -9.72 23.18 3.87
CA ARG A 21 -10.22 24.54 3.54
C ARG A 21 -11.38 24.49 2.53
N PRO A 22 -12.44 25.31 2.69
CA PRO A 22 -13.59 25.33 1.80
C PRO A 22 -13.16 25.86 0.42
N GLY A 23 -12.82 24.93 -0.45
CA GLY A 23 -12.28 25.20 -1.79
C GLY A 23 -11.62 23.99 -2.42
N SER A 24 -11.98 22.77 -1.99
CA SER A 24 -11.39 21.53 -2.50
C SER A 24 -11.73 21.38 -3.99
N THR A 25 -10.83 21.85 -4.85
CA THR A 25 -10.82 21.48 -6.25
C THR A 25 -10.69 19.97 -6.31
N TRP A 26 -11.57 19.31 -7.06
CA TRP A 26 -11.55 17.87 -7.24
C TRP A 26 -10.38 17.50 -8.14
N ILE A 27 -9.28 17.08 -7.53
CA ILE A 27 -8.09 16.63 -8.26
C ILE A 27 -8.14 15.11 -8.34
N LYS A 28 -8.08 14.58 -9.56
CA LYS A 28 -7.98 13.13 -9.79
C LYS A 28 -6.71 12.61 -9.13
N ALA A 29 -6.81 11.47 -8.48
CA ALA A 29 -5.64 10.84 -7.89
C ALA A 29 -4.63 10.49 -9.00
N ASP A 30 -3.42 11.02 -8.88
CA ASP A 30 -2.29 10.76 -9.77
C ASP A 30 -0.98 10.72 -8.95
N ARG A 31 0.19 10.62 -9.62
CA ARG A 31 1.48 10.57 -8.90
C ARG A 31 1.81 11.86 -8.15
N LEU A 32 1.36 13.00 -8.67
CA LEU A 32 1.54 14.33 -8.08
C LEU A 32 0.51 14.58 -6.96
N HIS A 33 -0.71 14.07 -7.11
CA HIS A 33 -1.84 14.20 -6.20
C HIS A 33 -2.29 12.82 -5.68
N PRO A 34 -1.57 12.23 -4.71
CA PRO A 34 -1.92 10.93 -4.16
C PRO A 34 -3.26 10.99 -3.40
N LEU A 35 -3.91 9.83 -3.26
CA LEU A 35 -5.19 9.68 -2.54
C LEU A 35 -5.19 10.26 -1.13
N VAL A 36 -4.04 10.26 -0.45
CA VAL A 36 -3.83 10.96 0.81
C VAL A 36 -2.88 12.13 0.54
N PRO A 37 -3.34 13.39 0.63
CA PRO A 37 -2.49 14.54 0.32
C PRO A 37 -1.27 14.63 1.25
N ARG A 38 -0.10 14.98 0.68
CA ARG A 38 1.21 14.92 1.36
C ARG A 38 1.32 15.82 2.58
N GLU A 39 0.55 16.90 2.56
CA GLU A 39 0.51 17.94 3.57
C GLU A 39 -0.18 17.46 4.85
N THR A 40 -1.04 16.43 4.74
CA THR A 40 -1.85 15.93 5.84
C THR A 40 -1.03 15.17 6.88
N LYS A 41 -1.46 15.26 8.15
CA LYS A 41 -0.91 14.44 9.24
C LYS A 41 -1.02 12.93 8.94
N ARG A 42 -2.12 12.51 8.30
CA ARG A 42 -2.35 11.12 7.88
C ARG A 42 -1.27 10.64 6.92
N TRP A 43 -0.94 11.42 5.89
CA TRP A 43 0.14 11.04 4.96
C TRP A 43 1.48 10.92 5.69
N LYS A 44 1.82 11.88 6.54
CA LYS A 44 3.07 11.85 7.33
C LYS A 44 3.14 10.61 8.23
N SER A 45 2.04 10.25 8.88
CA SER A 45 1.95 9.05 9.71
C SER A 45 2.19 7.76 8.90
N LEU A 46 1.49 7.61 7.77
CA LEU A 46 1.67 6.47 6.87
C LEU A 46 3.10 6.40 6.30
N TYR A 47 3.65 7.55 5.88
CA TYR A 47 4.99 7.63 5.32
C TYR A 47 6.08 7.25 6.34
N ARG A 48 5.92 7.65 7.62
CA ARG A 48 6.80 7.21 8.71
C ARG A 48 6.78 5.69 8.91
N GLY A 49 5.66 5.03 8.61
CA GLY A 49 5.53 3.57 8.67
C GLY A 49 6.28 2.80 7.57
N ARG A 50 6.76 3.47 6.52
CA ARG A 50 7.45 2.86 5.36
C ARG A 50 8.61 1.95 5.76
N ALA A 51 9.42 2.38 6.71
CA ALA A 51 10.58 1.62 7.18
C ALA A 51 10.21 0.26 7.78
N SER A 52 8.98 0.11 8.32
CA SER A 52 8.50 -1.17 8.82
C SER A 52 8.37 -2.21 7.71
N VAL A 53 7.85 -1.79 6.55
CA VAL A 53 7.71 -2.65 5.37
C VAL A 53 9.09 -3.04 4.83
N GLU A 54 10.03 -2.08 4.76
CA GLU A 54 11.39 -2.35 4.30
C GLU A 54 12.12 -3.36 5.20
N ARG A 55 11.95 -3.26 6.52
CA ARG A 55 12.48 -4.25 7.47
C ARG A 55 11.90 -5.64 7.20
N GLU A 56 10.59 -5.76 7.01
CA GLU A 56 9.98 -7.06 6.73
C GLU A 56 10.43 -7.65 5.38
N PHE A 57 10.67 -6.83 4.36
CA PHE A 57 11.32 -7.31 3.14
C PHE A 57 12.77 -7.77 3.37
N GLY A 58 13.51 -7.10 4.25
CA GLY A 58 14.82 -7.57 4.70
C GLY A 58 14.76 -8.95 5.36
N ARG A 59 13.81 -9.14 6.29
CA ARG A 59 13.59 -10.44 6.94
C ARG A 59 13.19 -11.53 5.95
N LEU A 60 12.29 -11.22 5.03
CA LEU A 60 11.87 -12.16 4.00
C LEU A 60 13.06 -12.64 3.14
N LYS A 61 13.97 -11.72 2.78
CA LYS A 61 15.17 -12.03 2.00
C LYS A 61 16.19 -12.86 2.79
N HIS A 62 16.51 -12.44 4.01
CA HIS A 62 17.66 -12.95 4.76
C HIS A 62 17.31 -14.05 5.76
N GLU A 63 16.14 -13.97 6.41
CA GLU A 63 15.71 -14.94 7.42
C GLU A 63 14.79 -16.03 6.84
N TRP A 64 14.03 -15.70 5.78
CA TRP A 64 13.06 -16.62 5.16
C TRP A 64 13.48 -17.11 3.78
N ALA A 65 14.78 -17.05 3.46
CA ALA A 65 15.39 -17.64 2.28
C ALA A 65 14.82 -17.18 0.91
N LEU A 66 14.17 -16.01 0.82
CA LEU A 66 13.74 -15.47 -0.48
C LEU A 66 14.88 -14.85 -1.31
N LEU A 67 16.06 -14.64 -0.73
CA LEU A 67 17.24 -14.19 -1.49
C LEU A 67 17.96 -15.36 -2.22
N PRO A 68 18.28 -16.50 -1.58
CA PRO A 68 18.95 -17.63 -2.24
C PRO A 68 17.96 -18.61 -2.92
N LEU A 69 16.99 -18.13 -3.71
CA LEU A 69 16.03 -19.01 -4.37
C LEU A 69 16.71 -19.86 -5.46
N ARG A 70 16.73 -21.18 -5.26
CA ARG A 70 17.34 -22.15 -6.19
C ARG A 70 16.33 -22.85 -7.10
N VAL A 71 15.05 -22.47 -7.04
CA VAL A 71 13.99 -23.06 -7.85
C VAL A 71 13.99 -22.48 -9.27
N ARG A 72 13.87 -23.34 -10.28
CA ARG A 72 13.82 -22.94 -11.69
C ARG A 72 12.38 -22.69 -12.14
N GLY A 73 12.17 -21.57 -12.82
CA GLY A 73 10.87 -21.18 -13.41
C GLY A 73 10.07 -20.21 -12.54
N VAL A 74 9.51 -19.17 -13.18
CA VAL A 74 8.82 -18.06 -12.49
C VAL A 74 7.59 -18.54 -11.70
N GLU A 75 6.82 -19.50 -12.23
CA GLU A 75 5.66 -20.06 -11.53
C GLU A 75 6.05 -20.75 -10.21
N ARG A 76 7.15 -21.50 -10.20
CA ARG A 76 7.66 -22.14 -8.98
C ARG A 76 8.21 -21.12 -7.99
N VAL A 77 8.87 -20.08 -8.48
CA VAL A 77 9.32 -18.95 -7.65
C VAL A 77 8.13 -18.24 -7.00
N ARG A 78 7.06 -17.97 -7.77
CA ARG A 78 5.82 -17.35 -7.26
C ARG A 78 5.16 -18.20 -6.18
N LEU A 79 5.03 -19.52 -6.42
CA LEU A 79 4.46 -20.44 -5.44
C LEU A 79 5.29 -20.47 -4.16
N HIS A 80 6.62 -20.60 -4.27
CA HIS A 80 7.51 -20.61 -3.11
C HIS A 80 7.41 -19.31 -2.31
N ALA A 81 7.54 -18.15 -2.98
CA ALA A 81 7.43 -16.86 -2.32
C ALA A 81 6.07 -16.65 -1.66
N GLY A 82 4.98 -17.06 -2.31
CA GLY A 82 3.63 -17.00 -1.78
C GLY A 82 3.47 -17.84 -0.51
N LEU A 83 3.91 -19.10 -0.53
CA LEU A 83 3.87 -19.99 0.63
C LEU A 83 4.71 -19.46 1.80
N THR A 84 5.90 -18.93 1.53
CA THR A 84 6.78 -18.33 2.54
C THR A 84 6.12 -17.12 3.21
N ILE A 85 5.47 -16.24 2.44
CA ILE A 85 4.74 -15.09 2.97
C ILE A 85 3.55 -15.55 3.84
N LEU A 86 2.76 -16.53 3.37
CA LEU A 86 1.64 -17.09 4.14
C LEU A 86 2.11 -17.72 5.45
N ALA A 87 3.20 -18.50 5.42
CA ALA A 87 3.77 -19.12 6.62
C ALA A 87 4.22 -18.06 7.64
N LYS A 88 4.92 -17.01 7.18
CA LYS A 88 5.34 -15.90 8.04
C LYS A 88 4.15 -15.16 8.64
N LEU A 89 3.09 -14.92 7.86
CA LEU A 89 1.86 -14.31 8.33
C LEU A 89 1.17 -15.19 9.40
N ALA A 90 1.08 -16.50 9.17
CA ALA A 90 0.55 -17.43 10.16
C ALA A 90 1.36 -17.40 11.47
N CYS A 91 2.69 -17.42 11.39
CA CYS A 91 3.55 -17.29 12.57
C CYS A 91 3.38 -15.94 13.29
N ALA A 92 3.15 -14.85 12.55
CA ALA A 92 2.89 -13.54 13.14
C ALA A 92 1.53 -13.50 13.85
N LEU A 93 0.49 -14.08 13.24
CA LEU A 93 -0.86 -14.15 13.81
C LEU A 93 -0.89 -14.98 15.10
N VAL A 94 -0.15 -16.08 15.19
CA VAL A 94 -0.07 -16.90 16.41
C VAL A 94 0.62 -16.16 17.57
N ARG A 95 1.46 -15.17 17.29
CA ARG A 95 2.21 -14.41 18.30
C ARG A 95 1.51 -13.12 18.75
N ALA A 96 0.45 -12.71 18.03
CA ALA A 96 -0.31 -11.49 18.28
C ALA A 96 -1.38 -11.73 19.35
#